data_AF-A0A2U2MYM8-F1
#
_entry.id   AF-A0A2U2MYM8-F1
#
_cell.length_a   1.000
_cell.length_b   1.000
_cell.length_c   1.000
_cell.angle_alpha   90.00
_cell.angle_beta   90.00
_cell.angle_gamma   90.00
#
_symmetry.space_group_name_H-M   'P 1'
#
loop_
_entity.id
_entity.type
_entity.pdbx_description
1 polymer ?
#
loop_
_entity_poly.entity_id
_entity_poly.type
_entity_poly.pdbx_seq_one_letter_code
_entity_poly.pdbx_strand_id
1 'polypeptide(L)'
;MEWLVKTVLAAAISFLVPWLLKRLLPASGADPRSTGPATTAGKGFPWLAWIGALALAGGLSGIISGAMGLILGGVANWSVLGATLGIVQWYFLSRRFDVGPWFALASCLGWATFVFLQPLGHPTWAVVGLLVGLLQWLGLPRGMTGALWWIPASALAWFAGGMTGLGVGMMVAGASHFAIGWIVGWTCVGAVGAAVLALPLSRMWRGDARDGLGAASES
;
A
#
# COMPACT_ATOMS: atom_id res chain seq x y z
N MET A 1 14.85 3.50 -23.49
CA MET A 1 15.83 2.98 -22.52
C MET A 1 15.80 3.73 -21.18
N GLU A 2 15.72 5.06 -21.20
CA GLU A 2 15.67 5.91 -20.00
C GLU A 2 14.53 5.57 -19.02
N TRP A 3 13.32 5.33 -19.52
CA TRP A 3 12.18 4.95 -18.67
C TRP A 3 12.40 3.61 -17.93
N LEU A 4 13.12 2.66 -18.56
CA LEU A 4 13.42 1.35 -17.99
C LEU A 4 14.38 1.52 -16.80
N VAL A 5 15.46 2.28 -16.97
CA VAL A 5 16.43 2.57 -15.89
C VAL A 5 15.74 3.17 -14.68
N LYS A 6 14.81 4.12 -14.90
CA LYS A 6 14.07 4.80 -13.83
C LYS A 6 13.09 3.87 -13.13
N THR A 7 12.42 3.00 -13.88
CA THR A 7 11.53 1.97 -13.32
C THR A 7 12.33 1.00 -12.45
N VAL A 8 13.52 0.60 -12.91
CA VAL A 8 14.45 -0.24 -12.15
C VAL A 8 14.93 0.47 -10.88
N LEU A 9 15.26 1.76 -10.94
CA LEU A 9 15.64 2.54 -9.76
C LEU A 9 14.49 2.65 -8.74
N ALA A 10 13.27 2.95 -9.20
CA ALA A 10 12.09 3.00 -8.33
C ALA A 10 11.81 1.63 -7.68
N ALA A 11 11.90 0.56 -8.47
CA ALA A 11 11.77 -0.82 -7.98
C ALA A 11 12.87 -1.14 -6.94
N ALA A 12 14.12 -0.79 -7.22
CA ALA A 12 15.25 -0.99 -6.32
C ALA A 12 15.03 -0.24 -5.00
N ILE A 13 14.64 1.04 -5.03
CA ILE A 13 14.34 1.82 -3.82
C ILE A 13 13.18 1.19 -3.05
N SER A 14 12.09 0.81 -3.73
CA SER A 14 10.91 0.20 -3.11
C SER A 14 11.20 -1.13 -2.41
N PHE A 15 12.25 -1.84 -2.82
CA PHE A 15 12.70 -3.08 -2.20
C PHE A 15 13.75 -2.83 -1.12
N LEU A 16 14.76 -2.01 -1.43
CA LEU A 16 15.90 -1.73 -0.56
C LEU A 16 15.49 -0.98 0.70
N VAL A 17 14.57 -0.01 0.61
CA VAL A 17 14.13 0.76 1.79
C VAL A 17 13.46 -0.15 2.82
N PRO A 18 12.43 -0.95 2.48
CA PRO A 18 11.88 -1.94 3.40
C PRO A 18 12.89 -2.97 3.90
N TRP A 19 13.77 -3.45 3.03
CA TRP A 19 14.79 -4.43 3.42
C TRP A 19 15.78 -3.84 4.44
N LEU A 20 16.26 -2.62 4.22
CA LEU A 20 17.12 -1.89 5.15
C LEU A 20 16.38 -1.62 6.46
N LEU A 21 15.14 -1.13 6.39
CA LEU A 21 14.33 -0.89 7.58
C LEU A 21 14.07 -2.16 8.37
N LYS A 22 13.82 -3.31 7.73
CA LYS A 22 13.67 -4.61 8.41
C LYS A 22 14.94 -5.04 9.13
N ARG A 23 16.12 -4.67 8.59
CA ARG A 23 17.43 -4.95 9.20
C ARG A 23 17.79 -3.98 10.33
N LEU A 24 17.43 -2.70 10.18
CA LEU A 24 17.82 -1.62 11.09
C LEU A 24 16.83 -1.42 12.23
N LEU A 25 15.54 -1.67 12.01
CA LEU A 25 14.52 -1.60 13.03
C LEU A 25 14.35 -3.02 13.60
N PRO A 26 14.87 -3.32 14.80
CA PRO A 26 14.56 -4.58 15.46
C PRO A 26 13.04 -4.71 15.53
N ALA A 27 12.52 -5.91 15.20
CA ALA A 27 11.10 -6.21 15.21
C ALA A 27 10.53 -5.73 16.55
N SER A 28 9.84 -4.58 16.54
CA SER A 28 9.51 -3.87 17.76
C SER A 28 8.48 -4.70 18.53
N GLY A 29 8.95 -5.49 19.50
CA GLY A 29 8.13 -6.37 20.33
C GLY A 29 8.53 -7.84 20.36
N ALA A 30 9.47 -8.30 19.54
CA ALA A 30 10.06 -9.63 19.74
C ALA A 30 11.12 -9.52 20.84
N ASP A 31 10.80 -9.99 22.05
CA ASP A 31 11.85 -10.36 22.99
C ASP A 31 12.77 -11.35 22.24
N PRO A 32 14.08 -11.08 22.10
CA PRO A 32 14.99 -12.02 21.44
C PRO A 32 14.96 -13.42 22.05
N ARG A 33 14.42 -13.55 23.28
CA ARG A 33 14.24 -14.81 24.01
C ARG A 33 12.88 -15.47 23.81
N SER A 34 11.89 -14.77 23.26
CA SER A 34 10.61 -15.40 22.88
C SER A 34 10.79 -16.05 21.51
N THR A 35 11.01 -17.36 21.50
CA THR A 35 10.98 -18.19 20.27
C THR A 35 9.57 -18.33 19.68
N GLY A 36 8.55 -17.77 20.35
CA GLY A 36 7.20 -17.65 19.82
C GLY A 36 7.03 -16.40 18.96
N PRO A 37 6.15 -16.42 17.94
CA PRO A 37 5.77 -15.22 17.23
C PRO A 37 5.31 -14.18 18.24
N ALA A 38 5.86 -12.96 18.15
CA ALA A 38 5.51 -11.83 19.01
C ALA A 38 4.05 -11.43 18.75
N THR A 39 3.12 -12.22 19.24
CA THR A 39 1.69 -11.93 19.20
C THR A 39 1.49 -10.77 20.16
N THR A 40 1.38 -9.57 19.61
CA THR A 40 0.76 -8.43 20.31
C THR A 40 -0.75 -8.71 20.41
N ALA A 41 -1.13 -9.86 20.97
CA ALA A 41 -2.46 -10.47 20.95
C ALA A 41 -3.54 -9.61 21.62
N GLY A 42 -3.18 -8.52 22.30
CA GLY A 42 -4.11 -7.62 22.96
C GLY A 42 -4.28 -6.23 22.33
N LYS A 43 -3.41 -5.80 21.39
CA LYS A 43 -3.50 -4.44 20.83
C LYS A 43 -4.15 -4.48 19.45
N GLY A 44 -5.36 -3.93 19.37
CA GLY A 44 -6.10 -3.81 18.12
C GLY A 44 -5.31 -3.10 17.00
N PHE A 45 -5.72 -3.31 15.76
CA PHE A 45 -5.08 -2.66 14.61
C PHE A 45 -5.25 -1.12 14.71
N PRO A 46 -4.18 -0.33 14.50
CA PRO A 46 -4.19 1.12 14.72
C PRO A 46 -4.81 1.83 13.50
N TRP A 47 -6.12 1.65 13.31
CA TRP A 47 -6.85 2.08 12.11
C TRP A 47 -6.64 3.55 11.75
N LEU A 48 -6.70 4.45 12.74
CA LEU A 48 -6.50 5.88 12.51
C LEU A 48 -5.08 6.20 12.05
N ALA A 49 -4.06 5.55 12.65
CA ALA A 49 -2.68 5.73 12.23
C ALA A 49 -2.43 5.17 10.83
N TRP A 50 -3.07 4.04 10.48
CA TRP A 50 -3.02 3.46 9.14
C TRP A 50 -3.61 4.41 8.07
N ILE A 51 -4.82 4.92 8.31
CA ILE A 51 -5.49 5.85 7.39
C ILE A 51 -4.69 7.14 7.29
N GLY A 52 -4.27 7.72 8.41
CA GLY A 52 -3.49 8.96 8.44
C GLY A 52 -2.15 8.83 7.73
N ALA A 53 -1.42 7.73 7.97
CA ALA A 53 -0.13 7.49 7.33
C ALA A 53 -0.28 7.31 5.81
N LEU A 54 -1.31 6.58 5.33
CA LEU A 54 -1.54 6.43 3.90
C LEU A 54 -2.09 7.70 3.24
N ALA A 55 -2.85 8.53 3.95
CA ALA A 55 -3.25 9.84 3.46
C ALA A 55 -2.02 10.76 3.27
N LEU A 56 -1.11 10.79 4.24
CA LEU A 56 0.15 11.54 4.15
C LEU A 56 1.05 10.99 3.05
N ALA A 57 1.17 9.66 2.94
CA ALA A 57 1.92 9.01 1.86
C ALA A 57 1.31 9.34 0.50
N GLY A 58 -0.03 9.39 0.39
CA GLY A 58 -0.74 9.87 -0.78
C GLY A 58 -0.33 11.30 -1.15
N GLY A 59 -0.47 12.25 -0.24
CA GLY A 59 -0.08 13.65 -0.50
C GLY A 59 1.40 13.81 -0.87
N LEU A 60 2.30 13.21 -0.09
CA LEU A 60 3.75 13.25 -0.35
C LEU A 60 4.09 12.61 -1.70
N SER A 61 3.53 11.45 -1.98
CA SER A 61 3.73 10.80 -3.27
C SER A 61 3.17 11.65 -4.40
N GLY A 62 2.01 12.29 -4.26
CA GLY A 62 1.48 13.25 -5.24
C GLY A 62 2.48 14.36 -5.60
N ILE A 63 3.19 14.91 -4.62
CA ILE A 63 4.26 15.91 -4.85
C ILE A 63 5.40 15.31 -5.66
N ILE A 64 5.98 14.20 -5.18
CA ILE A 64 7.16 13.58 -5.80
C ILE A 64 6.81 13.06 -7.20
N SER A 65 5.70 12.35 -7.31
CA SER A 65 5.09 11.80 -8.53
C SER A 65 4.86 12.94 -9.53
N GLY A 66 4.19 14.04 -9.14
CA GLY A 66 3.97 15.20 -10.00
C GLY A 66 5.27 15.81 -10.54
N ALA A 67 6.27 16.01 -9.68
CA ALA A 67 7.60 16.49 -10.10
C ALA A 67 8.28 15.50 -11.07
N MET A 68 8.22 14.20 -10.80
CA MET A 68 8.76 13.17 -11.69
C MET A 68 8.01 13.09 -13.02
N GLY A 69 6.70 13.34 -13.05
CA GLY A 69 5.90 13.39 -14.27
C GLY A 69 6.38 14.46 -15.23
N LEU A 70 6.77 15.63 -14.70
CA LEU A 70 7.29 16.75 -15.50
C LEU A 70 8.67 16.47 -16.10
N ILE A 71 9.52 15.70 -15.41
CA ILE A 71 10.92 15.47 -15.83
C ILE A 71 11.05 14.16 -16.62
N LEU A 72 10.32 13.12 -16.22
CA LEU A 72 10.62 11.73 -16.59
C LEU A 72 9.48 10.99 -17.31
N GLY A 73 8.27 11.54 -17.33
CA GLY A 73 7.10 10.93 -17.96
C GLY A 73 6.39 9.83 -17.13
N GLY A 74 5.50 9.09 -17.81
CA GLY A 74 4.44 8.31 -17.17
C GLY A 74 4.87 7.16 -16.26
N VAL A 75 5.73 6.23 -16.71
CA VAL A 75 6.04 5.02 -15.92
C VAL A 75 6.71 5.36 -14.58
N ALA A 76 7.71 6.26 -14.61
CA ALA A 76 8.47 6.65 -13.42
C ALA A 76 7.58 7.35 -12.38
N ASN A 77 6.71 8.26 -12.84
CA ASN A 77 5.70 8.94 -12.04
C ASN A 77 4.87 7.93 -11.21
N TRP A 78 4.21 6.99 -11.87
CA TRP A 78 3.37 5.99 -11.20
C TRP A 78 4.17 5.01 -10.33
N SER A 79 5.39 4.64 -10.74
CA SER A 79 6.23 3.74 -9.95
C SER A 79 6.59 4.34 -8.59
N VAL A 80 6.93 5.63 -8.55
CA VAL A 80 7.27 6.33 -7.30
C VAL A 80 6.05 6.45 -6.38
N LEU A 81 4.88 6.71 -6.96
CA LEU A 81 3.61 6.68 -6.22
C LEU A 81 3.40 5.31 -5.55
N GLY A 82 3.47 4.24 -6.34
CA GLY A 82 3.31 2.87 -5.84
C GLY A 82 4.36 2.49 -4.80
N ALA A 83 5.62 2.87 -4.99
CA ALA A 83 6.69 2.63 -4.02
C ALA A 83 6.39 3.31 -2.67
N THR A 84 6.00 4.58 -2.69
CA THR A 84 5.73 5.35 -1.45
C THR A 84 4.57 4.74 -0.67
N LEU A 85 3.46 4.44 -1.34
CA LEU A 85 2.28 3.82 -0.73
C LEU A 85 2.59 2.39 -0.26
N GLY A 86 3.29 1.62 -1.08
CA GLY A 86 3.71 0.26 -0.76
C GLY A 86 4.62 0.15 0.46
N ILE A 87 5.58 1.07 0.63
CA ILE A 87 6.47 1.12 1.80
C ILE A 87 5.66 1.36 3.07
N VAL A 88 4.72 2.30 3.05
CA VAL A 88 3.88 2.61 4.22
C VAL A 88 2.95 1.45 4.54
N GLN A 89 2.31 0.84 3.53
CA GLN A 89 1.51 -0.38 3.73
C GLN A 89 2.35 -1.49 4.36
N TRP A 90 3.51 -1.79 3.77
CA TRP A 90 4.45 -2.79 4.27
C TRP A 90 4.86 -2.52 5.72
N TYR A 91 5.18 -1.28 6.09
CA TYR A 91 5.60 -0.93 7.45
C TYR A 91 4.55 -1.28 8.51
N PHE A 92 3.28 -1.00 8.25
CA PHE A 92 2.20 -1.33 9.19
C PHE A 92 1.90 -2.82 9.24
N LEU A 93 1.97 -3.52 8.09
CA LEU A 93 1.70 -4.95 7.99
C LEU A 93 2.83 -5.80 8.58
N SER A 94 4.08 -5.47 8.28
CA SER A 94 5.27 -6.19 8.78
C SER A 94 5.42 -6.18 10.29
N ARG A 95 4.75 -5.25 10.99
CA ARG A 95 4.69 -5.20 12.45
C ARG A 95 3.69 -6.16 13.08
N ARG A 96 2.87 -6.83 12.28
CA ARG A 96 1.76 -7.70 12.73
C ARG A 96 1.76 -9.06 12.05
N PHE A 97 2.18 -9.08 10.80
CA PHE A 97 2.24 -10.25 9.94
C PHE A 97 3.67 -10.40 9.41
N ASP A 98 4.09 -11.62 9.06
CA ASP A 98 5.40 -11.85 8.41
C ASP A 98 5.36 -11.45 6.92
N VAL A 99 5.17 -10.16 6.67
CA VAL A 99 5.11 -9.58 5.34
C VAL A 99 6.48 -9.04 4.96
N GLY A 100 7.04 -9.59 3.89
CA GLY A 100 8.37 -9.23 3.38
C GLY A 100 8.39 -7.91 2.56
N PRO A 101 9.60 -7.36 2.30
CA PRO A 101 9.82 -6.22 1.40
C PRO A 101 9.16 -6.34 0.01
N TRP A 102 8.95 -7.56 -0.47
CA TRP A 102 8.22 -7.85 -1.71
C TRP A 102 6.89 -7.10 -1.79
N PHE A 103 6.20 -6.90 -0.67
CA PHE A 103 4.90 -6.24 -0.63
C PHE A 103 4.95 -4.78 -1.14
N ALA A 104 6.01 -4.06 -0.81
CA ALA A 104 6.21 -2.69 -1.29
C ALA A 104 6.62 -2.68 -2.78
N LEU A 105 7.50 -3.61 -3.18
CA LEU A 105 7.90 -3.79 -4.57
C LEU A 105 6.71 -4.13 -5.47
N ALA A 106 5.83 -5.02 -5.02
CA ALA A 106 4.60 -5.39 -5.71
C ALA A 106 3.70 -4.16 -5.97
N SER A 107 3.61 -3.24 -5.02
CA SER A 107 2.87 -1.98 -5.20
C SER A 107 3.53 -1.09 -6.26
N CYS A 108 4.85 -0.92 -6.20
CA CYS A 108 5.62 -0.18 -7.21
C CYS A 108 5.40 -0.75 -8.62
N LEU A 109 5.52 -2.08 -8.78
CA LEU A 109 5.35 -2.76 -10.07
C LEU A 109 3.92 -2.67 -10.59
N GLY A 110 2.92 -2.90 -9.73
CA GLY A 110 1.52 -2.78 -10.11
C GLY A 110 1.17 -1.38 -10.59
N TRP A 111 1.62 -0.35 -9.89
CA TRP A 111 1.42 1.05 -10.29
C TRP A 111 2.16 1.44 -11.57
N ALA A 112 3.35 0.88 -11.82
CA ALA A 112 4.08 1.12 -13.07
C ALA A 112 3.24 0.75 -14.31
N THR A 113 2.29 -0.19 -14.18
CA THR A 113 1.40 -0.59 -15.27
C THR A 113 0.36 0.47 -15.65
N PHE A 114 0.09 1.46 -14.78
CA PHE A 114 -0.98 2.43 -14.96
C PHE A 114 -0.90 3.15 -16.31
N VAL A 115 0.31 3.54 -16.74
CA VAL A 115 0.53 4.24 -18.02
C VAL A 115 0.06 3.45 -19.24
N PHE A 116 0.19 2.12 -19.22
CA PHE A 116 -0.24 1.26 -20.32
C PHE A 116 -1.75 1.01 -20.29
N LEU A 117 -2.37 1.20 -19.13
CA LEU A 117 -3.78 0.97 -18.89
C LEU A 117 -4.62 2.26 -18.97
N GLN A 118 -4.00 3.44 -19.10
CA GLN A 118 -4.69 4.73 -19.24
C GLN A 118 -5.78 4.77 -20.33
N PRO A 119 -5.64 4.11 -21.50
CA PRO A 119 -6.70 4.09 -22.51
C PRO A 119 -8.03 3.51 -22.04
N LEU A 120 -8.05 2.78 -20.92
CA LEU A 120 -9.29 2.23 -20.33
C LEU A 120 -10.12 3.29 -19.59
N GLY A 121 -9.60 4.49 -19.33
CA GLY A 121 -10.31 5.57 -18.63
C GLY A 121 -10.47 5.34 -17.12
N HIS A 122 -11.66 5.59 -16.56
CA HIS A 122 -11.90 5.37 -15.13
C HIS A 122 -11.69 3.92 -14.65
N PRO A 123 -12.05 2.88 -15.43
CA PRO A 123 -11.70 1.49 -15.12
C PRO A 123 -10.21 1.21 -14.85
N THR A 124 -9.29 2.02 -15.36
CA THR A 124 -7.84 1.87 -15.14
C THR A 124 -7.50 1.74 -13.65
N TRP A 125 -8.15 2.50 -12.78
CA TRP A 125 -7.91 2.46 -11.33
C TRP A 125 -8.23 1.09 -10.71
N ALA A 126 -9.33 0.46 -11.15
CA ALA A 126 -9.72 -0.86 -10.67
C ALA A 126 -8.76 -1.94 -11.19
N VAL A 127 -8.36 -1.88 -12.47
CA VAL A 127 -7.46 -2.86 -13.10
C VAL A 127 -6.06 -2.80 -12.48
N VAL A 128 -5.51 -1.59 -12.31
CA VAL A 128 -4.23 -1.41 -11.60
C VAL A 128 -4.34 -1.92 -10.17
N GLY A 129 -5.47 -1.64 -9.50
CA GLY A 129 -5.70 -2.14 -8.16
C GLY A 129 -5.77 -3.65 -8.04
N LEU A 130 -6.34 -4.34 -9.04
CA LEU A 130 -6.30 -5.80 -9.14
C LEU A 130 -4.87 -6.32 -9.30
N LEU A 131 -4.07 -5.70 -10.18
CA LEU A 131 -2.68 -6.09 -10.39
C LEU A 131 -1.83 -5.89 -9.14
N VAL A 132 -1.96 -4.74 -8.47
CA VAL A 132 -1.31 -4.47 -7.17
C VAL A 132 -1.73 -5.52 -6.15
N GLY A 133 -3.03 -5.77 -6.00
CA GLY A 133 -3.58 -6.73 -5.05
C GLY A 133 -3.07 -8.16 -5.31
N LEU A 134 -3.04 -8.59 -6.57
CA LEU A 134 -2.54 -9.90 -6.98
C LEU A 134 -1.05 -10.07 -6.65
N LEU A 135 -0.22 -9.08 -7.02
CA LEU A 135 1.22 -9.12 -6.75
C LEU A 135 1.51 -9.08 -5.24
N GLN A 136 0.76 -8.27 -4.49
CA GLN A 136 0.89 -8.17 -3.03
C GLN A 136 0.44 -9.45 -2.32
N TRP A 137 -0.61 -10.10 -2.82
CA TRP A 137 -1.10 -11.37 -2.27
C TRP A 137 -0.02 -12.47 -2.30
N LEU A 138 0.84 -12.50 -3.32
CA LEU A 138 1.98 -13.44 -3.37
C LEU A 138 3.00 -13.24 -2.23
N GLY A 139 3.01 -12.05 -1.61
CA GLY A 139 3.86 -11.72 -0.45
C GLY A 139 3.18 -11.87 0.90
N LEU A 140 1.89 -12.23 0.94
CA LEU A 140 1.19 -12.50 2.19
C LEU A 140 1.53 -13.91 2.69
N PRO A 141 1.55 -14.15 4.02
CA PRO A 141 1.83 -15.47 4.58
C PRO A 141 0.86 -16.54 4.07
N ARG A 142 1.40 -17.69 3.63
CA ARG A 142 0.61 -18.86 3.26
C ARG A 142 -0.06 -19.41 4.52
N GLY A 143 -1.38 -19.39 4.56
CA GLY A 143 -2.16 -19.80 5.74
C GLY A 143 -2.90 -18.64 6.43
N MET A 144 -2.64 -17.39 6.06
CA MET A 144 -3.40 -16.27 6.61
C MET A 144 -4.84 -16.30 6.10
N THR A 145 -5.79 -16.55 7.01
CA THR A 145 -7.21 -16.69 6.68
C THR A 145 -7.73 -15.41 6.04
N GLY A 146 -8.33 -15.52 4.86
CA GLY A 146 -8.89 -14.36 4.15
C GLY A 146 -7.88 -13.53 3.36
N ALA A 147 -6.62 -13.96 3.22
CA ALA A 147 -5.63 -13.30 2.36
C ALA A 147 -6.12 -13.06 0.91
N LEU A 148 -6.94 -13.97 0.37
CA LEU A 148 -7.53 -13.81 -0.97
C LEU A 148 -8.46 -12.59 -1.09
N TRP A 149 -9.07 -12.12 0.00
CA TRP A 149 -9.88 -10.90 -0.01
C TRP A 149 -9.05 -9.64 -0.25
N TRP A 150 -7.72 -9.72 -0.13
CA TRP A 150 -6.82 -8.61 -0.45
C TRP A 150 -6.94 -8.15 -1.90
N ILE A 151 -7.14 -9.09 -2.84
CA ILE A 151 -7.19 -8.82 -4.28
C ILE A 151 -8.43 -7.96 -4.64
N PRO A 152 -9.68 -8.41 -4.40
CA PRO A 152 -10.85 -7.60 -4.73
C PRO A 152 -10.94 -6.33 -3.89
N ALA A 153 -10.45 -6.33 -2.64
CA ALA A 153 -10.40 -5.13 -1.82
C ALA A 153 -9.41 -4.10 -2.36
N SER A 154 -8.26 -4.52 -2.90
CA SER A 154 -7.31 -3.61 -3.55
C SER A 154 -7.94 -2.97 -4.78
N ALA A 155 -8.61 -3.74 -5.64
CA ALA A 155 -9.34 -3.20 -6.79
C ALA A 155 -10.35 -2.12 -6.38
N LEU A 156 -11.16 -2.42 -5.37
CA LEU A 156 -12.17 -1.49 -4.86
C LEU A 156 -11.53 -0.26 -4.21
N ALA A 157 -10.46 -0.45 -3.43
CA ALA A 157 -9.74 0.63 -2.74
C ALA A 157 -9.19 1.65 -3.72
N TRP A 158 -8.55 1.18 -4.80
CA TRP A 158 -7.96 2.05 -5.80
C TRP A 158 -9.00 2.68 -6.71
N PHE A 159 -10.08 1.97 -7.04
CA PHE A 159 -11.20 2.56 -7.77
C PHE A 159 -11.89 3.67 -6.96
N ALA A 160 -12.34 3.36 -5.74
CA ALA A 160 -13.01 4.33 -4.88
C ALA A 160 -12.10 5.50 -4.49
N GLY A 161 -10.84 5.19 -4.15
CA GLY A 161 -9.82 6.19 -3.85
C GLY A 161 -9.54 7.08 -5.05
N GLY A 162 -9.31 6.50 -6.23
CA GLY A 162 -9.05 7.23 -7.48
C GLY A 162 -10.20 8.16 -7.87
N MET A 163 -11.44 7.68 -7.81
CA MET A 163 -12.62 8.51 -8.12
C MET A 163 -12.81 9.64 -7.10
N THR A 164 -12.63 9.36 -5.82
CA THR A 164 -12.72 10.38 -4.76
C THR A 164 -11.62 11.42 -4.90
N GLY A 165 -10.38 10.97 -5.10
CA GLY A 165 -9.22 11.84 -5.27
C GLY A 165 -9.32 12.72 -6.51
N LEU A 166 -9.80 12.17 -7.62
CA LEU A 166 -10.06 12.94 -8.84
C LEU A 166 -11.15 14.00 -8.60
N GLY A 167 -12.29 13.63 -8.02
CA GLY A 167 -13.39 14.54 -7.77
C GLY A 167 -13.01 15.68 -6.81
N VAL A 168 -12.43 15.35 -5.66
CA VAL A 168 -11.97 16.35 -4.68
C VAL A 168 -10.83 17.18 -5.24
N GLY A 169 -9.87 16.56 -5.90
CA GLY A 169 -8.71 17.25 -6.47
C GLY A 169 -9.11 18.26 -7.54
N MET A 170 -10.06 17.92 -8.41
CA MET A 170 -10.59 18.85 -9.43
C MET A 170 -11.40 19.99 -8.80
N MET A 171 -12.21 19.71 -7.77
CA MET A 171 -12.94 20.73 -7.04
C MET A 171 -11.98 21.76 -6.40
N VAL A 172 -10.92 21.28 -5.74
CA VAL A 172 -9.91 22.14 -5.11
C VAL A 172 -9.09 22.88 -6.16
N ALA A 173 -8.72 22.22 -7.27
CA ALA A 173 -7.98 22.85 -8.35
C ALA A 173 -8.79 24.00 -9.00
N GLY A 174 -10.11 23.83 -9.17
CA GLY A 174 -10.99 24.88 -9.70
C GLY A 174 -11.16 26.08 -8.77
N ALA A 175 -11.02 25.88 -7.45
CA ALA A 175 -11.09 26.94 -6.45
C ALA A 175 -9.72 27.56 -6.09
N SER A 176 -8.61 26.94 -6.51
CA SER A 176 -7.26 27.33 -6.09
C SER A 176 -6.21 27.10 -7.18
N HIS A 177 -5.12 26.38 -6.88
CA HIS A 177 -4.06 26.02 -7.82
C HIS A 177 -4.10 24.52 -8.12
N PHE A 178 -3.80 24.16 -9.36
CA PHE A 178 -3.74 22.74 -9.78
C PHE A 178 -2.83 21.90 -8.88
N ALA A 179 -1.66 22.43 -8.47
CA ALA A 179 -0.74 21.71 -7.60
C ALA A 179 -1.35 21.38 -6.22
N ILE A 180 -2.13 22.30 -5.63
CA ILE A 180 -2.82 22.07 -4.36
C ILE A 180 -3.92 21.02 -4.56
N GLY A 181 -4.73 21.15 -5.61
CA GLY A 181 -5.75 20.16 -5.95
C GLY A 181 -5.18 18.76 -6.19
N TRP A 182 -4.03 18.67 -6.86
CA TRP A 182 -3.31 17.42 -7.09
C TRP A 182 -2.87 16.75 -5.78
N ILE A 183 -2.24 17.50 -4.87
CA ILE A 183 -1.79 16.99 -3.56
C ILE A 183 -3.00 16.52 -2.74
N VAL A 184 -4.04 17.35 -2.63
CA VAL A 184 -5.25 17.03 -1.87
C VAL A 184 -5.94 15.81 -2.46
N GLY A 185 -6.04 15.72 -3.80
CA GLY A 185 -6.59 14.57 -4.49
C GLY A 185 -5.87 13.28 -4.11
N TRP A 186 -4.54 13.27 -4.15
CA TRP A 186 -3.74 12.12 -3.77
C TRP A 186 -3.81 11.78 -2.27
N THR A 187 -3.93 12.78 -1.40
CA THR A 187 -4.22 12.56 0.03
C THR A 187 -5.56 11.82 0.22
N CYS A 188 -6.60 12.22 -0.53
CA CYS A 188 -7.90 11.53 -0.52
C CYS A 188 -7.80 10.10 -1.06
N VAL A 189 -7.04 9.86 -2.15
CA VAL A 189 -6.80 8.49 -2.66
C VAL A 189 -6.23 7.60 -1.55
N GLY A 190 -5.19 8.08 -0.87
CA GLY A 190 -4.55 7.37 0.23
C GLY A 190 -5.50 7.07 1.39
N ALA A 191 -6.26 8.07 1.83
CA ALA A 191 -7.21 7.93 2.95
C ALA A 191 -8.36 6.96 2.65
N VAL A 192 -9.02 7.12 1.50
CA VAL A 192 -10.15 6.27 1.10
C VAL A 192 -9.68 4.85 0.79
N GLY A 193 -8.58 4.71 0.06
CA GLY A 193 -7.98 3.41 -0.21
C GLY A 193 -7.63 2.66 1.08
N ALA A 194 -7.03 3.35 2.05
CA ALA A 194 -6.72 2.80 3.36
C ALA A 194 -7.97 2.33 4.12
N ALA A 195 -9.06 3.10 4.08
CA ALA A 195 -10.32 2.76 4.72
C ALA A 195 -10.98 1.53 4.07
N VAL A 196 -10.95 1.41 2.74
CA VAL A 196 -11.46 0.23 2.04
C VAL A 196 -10.61 -1.01 2.36
N LEU A 197 -9.28 -0.87 2.38
CA LEU A 197 -8.36 -1.94 2.76
C LEU A 197 -8.47 -2.36 4.24
N ALA A 198 -9.13 -1.57 5.09
CA ALA A 198 -9.39 -1.97 6.47
C ALA A 198 -10.32 -3.20 6.56
N LEU A 199 -11.21 -3.38 5.57
CA LEU A 199 -12.13 -4.53 5.54
C LEU A 199 -11.40 -5.88 5.45
N PRO A 200 -10.57 -6.16 4.43
CA PRO A 200 -9.82 -7.42 4.39
C PRO A 200 -8.88 -7.55 5.60
N LEU A 201 -8.25 -6.46 6.08
CA LEU A 201 -7.41 -6.50 7.27
C LEU A 201 -8.16 -6.95 8.52
N SER A 202 -9.38 -6.46 8.71
CA SER A 202 -10.21 -6.86 9.85
C SER A 202 -10.59 -8.34 9.80
N ARG A 203 -10.71 -8.92 8.60
CA ARG A 203 -10.98 -10.35 8.40
C ARG A 203 -9.75 -11.19 8.66
N MET A 204 -8.60 -10.78 8.14
CA MET A 204 -7.31 -11.47 8.34
C MET A 204 -6.95 -11.48 9.83
N TRP A 205 -7.15 -10.36 10.53
CA TRP A 205 -6.92 -10.26 11.97
C TRP A 205 -7.82 -11.18 12.82
N ARG A 206 -9.09 -11.36 12.44
CA ARG A 206 -10.03 -12.21 13.19
C ARG A 206 -9.74 -13.71 13.01
N GLY A 207 -9.14 -14.11 11.88
CA GLY A 207 -8.73 -15.49 11.64
C GLY A 207 -7.66 -15.91 12.63
N ASP A 208 -6.56 -15.18 12.66
CA ASP A 208 -5.40 -15.50 13.50
C ASP A 208 -5.74 -15.55 15.01
N ALA A 209 -6.64 -14.67 15.47
CA ALA A 209 -7.08 -14.66 16.86
C ALA A 209 -7.87 -15.92 17.27
N ARG A 210 -8.59 -16.54 16.33
CA ARG A 210 -9.34 -17.78 16.60
C ARG A 210 -8.40 -18.98 16.64
N ASP A 211 -7.46 -19.03 15.70
CA ASP A 211 -6.51 -20.14 15.59
C ASP A 211 -5.60 -20.20 16.83
N GLY A 212 -5.21 -19.03 17.38
CA GLY A 212 -4.44 -18.95 18.62
C GLY A 212 -5.21 -19.41 19.88
N LEU A 213 -6.53 -19.22 19.95
CA LEU A 213 -7.35 -19.67 21.09
C LEU A 213 -7.60 -21.18 21.05
N GLY A 214 -7.75 -21.77 19.85
CA GLY A 214 -7.90 -23.21 19.69
C GLY A 214 -6.66 -23.97 20.16
N ALA A 215 -5.48 -23.53 19.73
CA ALA A 215 -4.21 -24.16 20.11
C ALA A 215 -3.93 -24.13 21.63
N ALA A 216 -4.40 -23.09 22.34
CA ALA A 216 -4.21 -22.97 23.79
C ALA A 216 -5.17 -23.85 24.62
N SER A 217 -6.25 -24.37 24.03
CA SER A 217 -7.20 -25.24 24.73
C SER A 217 -6.85 -26.73 24.68
N GLU A 218 -5.90 -27.11 23.82
CA GLU A 218 -5.46 -28.49 23.61
C GLU A 218 -4.14 -28.84 24.33
N SER A 219 -3.53 -27.88 25.03
CA SER A 219 -2.29 -28.02 25.82
C SER A 219 -2.57 -28.06 27.32
#